data_AF-A0A497VHS1-F1
#
_entry.id   AF-A0A497VHS1-F1
#
_cell.length_a   1.000
_cell.length_b   1.000
_cell.length_c   1.000
_cell.angle_alpha   90.00
_cell.angle_beta   90.00
_cell.angle_gamma   90.00
#
_symmetry.space_group_name_H-M   'P 1'
#
loop_
_entity.id
_entity.type
_entity.pdbx_description
1 polymer ?
#
loop_
_entity_poly.entity_id
_entity_poly.type
_entity_poly.pdbx_seq_one_letter_code
_entity_poly.pdbx_strand_id
1 'polypeptide(L)'
;MRIITPLVFSATLAVVPFSVSAWEHEMERGVDLYQTADPVMVLSLVCDPNSVYGTTVSAVMVGVGSDLEMNAVATFRFPDLITIQATLDYGRISKSTNEGGAWEPLLAGFRSHNTVEISVDDVSHTVSLGDPMPFSCT
;
A
#
# COMPACT_ATOMS: atom_id res chain seq x y z
N MET A 1 -27.57 -58.89 -1.30
CA MET A 1 -26.26 -58.36 -0.86
C MET A 1 -25.85 -57.28 -1.86
N ARG A 2 -26.00 -55.99 -1.53
CA ARG A 2 -25.70 -54.86 -2.42
C ARG A 2 -24.33 -54.29 -2.04
N ILE A 3 -23.41 -54.27 -3.01
CA ILE A 3 -22.06 -53.73 -2.87
C ILE A 3 -22.16 -52.21 -3.01
N ILE A 4 -21.74 -51.47 -1.98
CA ILE A 4 -21.65 -50.00 -1.99
C ILE A 4 -20.19 -49.65 -2.26
N THR A 5 -19.92 -49.07 -3.43
CA THR A 5 -18.60 -48.58 -3.82
C THR A 5 -18.37 -47.20 -3.18
N PRO A 6 -17.28 -46.95 -2.44
CA PRO A 6 -17.03 -45.63 -1.88
C PRO A 6 -16.42 -44.70 -2.94
N LEU A 7 -17.06 -43.56 -3.17
CA LEU A 7 -16.50 -42.43 -3.92
C LEU A 7 -15.38 -41.80 -3.08
N VAL A 8 -14.14 -41.92 -3.54
CA VAL A 8 -12.99 -41.21 -2.99
C VAL A 8 -13.01 -39.79 -3.54
N PHE A 9 -13.40 -38.83 -2.69
CA PHE A 9 -13.28 -37.40 -2.96
C PHE A 9 -11.82 -36.99 -2.71
N SER A 10 -11.02 -36.92 -3.78
CA SER A 10 -9.67 -36.33 -3.71
C SER A 10 -9.80 -34.81 -3.69
N ALA A 11 -9.60 -34.20 -2.51
CA ALA A 11 -9.48 -32.76 -2.38
C ALA A 11 -8.12 -32.30 -2.92
N THR A 12 -8.10 -31.67 -4.09
CA THR A 12 -6.94 -30.96 -4.61
C THR A 12 -6.69 -29.71 -3.76
N LEU A 13 -5.64 -29.72 -2.94
CA LEU A 13 -5.08 -28.53 -2.31
C LEU A 13 -4.60 -27.59 -3.41
N ALA A 14 -5.34 -26.51 -3.67
CA ALA A 14 -4.88 -25.43 -4.51
C ALA A 14 -3.70 -24.74 -3.80
N VAL A 15 -2.51 -24.86 -4.39
CA VAL A 15 -1.35 -24.06 -3.99
C VAL A 15 -1.65 -22.63 -4.45
N VAL A 16 -2.05 -21.77 -3.52
CA VAL A 16 -2.19 -20.34 -3.81
C VAL A 16 -0.77 -19.82 -4.06
N PRO A 17 -0.48 -19.24 -5.23
CA PRO A 17 0.83 -18.65 -5.46
C PRO A 17 1.05 -17.57 -4.40
N PHE A 18 2.22 -17.58 -3.75
CA PHE A 18 2.65 -16.47 -2.92
C PHE A 18 2.70 -15.23 -3.81
N SER A 19 1.74 -14.32 -3.63
CA SER A 19 1.75 -13.05 -4.34
C SER A 19 3.08 -12.36 -4.03
N VAL A 20 3.82 -12.02 -5.09
CA VAL A 20 4.82 -10.95 -4.98
C VAL A 20 4.03 -9.72 -4.53
N SER A 21 4.35 -9.16 -3.36
CA SER A 21 3.69 -7.95 -2.88
C SER A 21 3.86 -6.88 -3.93
N ALA A 22 2.75 -6.50 -4.55
CA ALA A 22 2.65 -5.47 -5.56
C ALA A 22 1.42 -4.64 -5.20
N TRP A 23 1.29 -3.46 -5.80
CA TRP A 23 0.07 -2.69 -5.65
C TRP A 23 -1.16 -3.53 -6.07
N GLU A 24 -2.05 -3.76 -5.12
CA GLU A 24 -3.39 -4.26 -5.34
C GLU A 24 -4.36 -3.07 -5.30
N HIS A 25 -5.36 -3.07 -6.18
CA HIS A 25 -6.36 -2.01 -6.28
C HIS A 25 -7.73 -2.54 -5.90
N GLU A 26 -8.38 -1.86 -4.98
CA GLU A 26 -9.75 -2.11 -4.56
C GLU A 26 -10.54 -0.80 -4.50
N MET A 27 -11.87 -0.90 -4.69
CA MET A 27 -12.79 0.21 -4.50
C MET A 27 -13.49 0.04 -3.14
N GLU A 28 -13.12 0.85 -2.16
CA GLU A 28 -13.70 0.81 -0.82
C GLU A 28 -14.64 2.01 -0.65
N ARG A 29 -15.95 1.77 -0.56
CA ARG A 29 -16.97 2.81 -0.26
C ARG A 29 -16.88 4.07 -1.14
N GLY A 30 -16.48 3.92 -2.41
CA GLY A 30 -16.38 5.02 -3.37
C GLY A 30 -15.03 5.74 -3.40
N VAL A 31 -14.02 5.26 -2.65
CA VAL A 31 -12.62 5.69 -2.79
C VAL A 31 -11.77 4.58 -3.41
N ASP A 32 -10.78 4.97 -4.20
CA ASP A 32 -9.80 4.02 -4.72
C ASP A 32 -8.74 3.77 -3.65
N LEU A 33 -8.59 2.50 -3.26
CA LEU A 33 -7.55 2.04 -2.36
C LEU A 33 -6.52 1.25 -3.17
N TYR A 34 -5.28 1.74 -3.17
CA TYR A 34 -4.14 0.99 -3.66
C TYR A 34 -3.33 0.55 -2.46
N GLN A 35 -2.97 -0.73 -2.36
CA GLN A 35 -2.23 -1.23 -1.21
C GLN A 35 -1.18 -2.26 -1.62
N THR A 36 -0.02 -2.20 -0.99
CA THR A 36 0.94 -3.29 -0.95
C THR A 36 1.30 -3.56 0.50
N ALA A 37 1.47 -4.83 0.84
CA ALA A 37 1.74 -5.24 2.20
C ALA A 37 2.67 -6.45 2.23
N ASP A 38 3.50 -6.48 3.26
CA ASP A 38 4.22 -7.66 3.70
C ASP A 38 4.17 -7.74 5.24
N PRO A 39 4.76 -8.77 5.86
CA PRO A 39 4.68 -8.94 7.32
C PRO A 39 5.29 -7.80 8.14
N VAL A 40 6.13 -6.93 7.56
CA VAL A 40 6.81 -5.84 8.25
C VAL A 40 6.10 -4.52 8.00
N MET A 41 5.66 -4.27 6.77
CA MET A 41 5.14 -2.97 6.40
C MET A 41 3.90 -3.05 5.51
N VAL A 42 2.97 -2.15 5.78
CA VAL A 42 1.81 -1.87 4.94
C VAL A 42 1.95 -0.48 4.37
N LEU A 43 1.88 -0.36 3.05
CA LEU A 43 1.81 0.91 2.34
C LEU A 43 0.48 0.96 1.60
N SER A 44 -0.33 1.96 1.93
CA SER A 44 -1.60 2.22 1.25
C SER A 44 -1.62 3.62 0.66
N LEU A 45 -2.18 3.76 -0.54
CA LEU A 45 -2.54 5.03 -1.13
C LEU A 45 -4.06 5.06 -1.27
N VAL A 46 -4.68 5.95 -0.49
CA VAL A 46 -6.11 6.25 -0.61
C VAL A 46 -6.23 7.43 -1.55
N CYS A 47 -6.95 7.25 -2.66
CA CYS A 47 -7.32 8.33 -3.56
C CYS A 47 -8.82 8.59 -3.43
N ASP A 48 -9.18 9.79 -2.97
CA ASP A 48 -10.57 10.29 -2.95
C ASP A 48 -10.71 11.50 -3.88
N PRO A 49 -10.68 11.29 -5.22
CA PRO A 49 -10.72 12.39 -6.18
C PRO A 49 -12.06 13.15 -6.15
N ASN A 50 -13.12 12.51 -5.65
CA ASN A 50 -14.47 13.08 -5.63
C ASN A 50 -14.87 13.66 -4.27
N SER A 51 -13.95 13.65 -3.28
CA SER A 51 -14.24 14.08 -1.90
C SER A 51 -15.51 13.42 -1.35
N VAL A 52 -15.63 12.11 -1.49
CA VAL A 52 -16.78 11.31 -1.02
C VAL A 52 -17.07 11.58 0.46
N TYR A 53 -16.03 11.87 1.25
CA TYR A 53 -16.14 12.22 2.66
C TYR A 53 -16.09 13.73 2.95
N GLY A 54 -16.32 14.58 1.94
CA GLY A 54 -16.46 16.03 2.09
C GLY A 54 -15.15 16.82 2.28
N THR A 55 -14.00 16.16 2.16
CA THR A 55 -12.68 16.79 2.09
C THR A 55 -11.85 16.08 1.02
N THR A 56 -10.77 16.69 0.52
CA THR A 56 -9.84 15.99 -0.39
C THR A 56 -8.95 15.06 0.44
N VAL A 57 -9.47 13.88 0.84
CA VAL A 57 -8.84 12.95 1.80
C VAL A 57 -7.77 12.04 1.18
N SER A 58 -7.20 12.39 0.02
CA SER A 58 -6.14 11.53 -0.52
C SER A 58 -4.96 11.50 0.45
N ALA A 59 -4.45 10.31 0.73
CA ALA A 59 -3.41 10.12 1.72
C ALA A 59 -2.55 8.92 1.39
N VAL A 60 -1.26 9.03 1.70
CA VAL A 60 -0.37 7.88 1.82
C VAL A 60 -0.44 7.43 3.28
N MET A 61 -0.66 6.15 3.51
CA MET A 61 -0.71 5.54 4.83
C MET A 61 0.42 4.54 4.97
N VAL A 62 1.14 4.58 6.09
CA VAL A 62 2.24 3.67 6.40
C VAL A 62 1.96 3.01 7.73
N GLY A 63 1.91 1.68 7.72
CA GLY A 63 1.83 0.84 8.91
C GLY A 63 3.10 0.02 9.08
N VAL A 64 3.56 -0.15 10.32
CA VAL A 64 4.75 -0.93 10.66
C VAL A 64 4.37 -1.99 11.68
N GLY A 65 4.48 -3.26 11.30
CA GLY A 65 4.00 -4.38 12.09
C GLY A 65 2.51 -4.23 12.43
N SER A 66 2.20 -4.15 13.73
CA SER A 66 0.83 -3.94 14.21
C SER A 66 0.49 -2.48 14.51
N ASP A 67 1.45 -1.56 14.40
CA ASP A 67 1.21 -0.14 14.63
C ASP A 67 0.82 0.53 13.30
N LEU A 68 -0.39 1.08 13.24
CA LEU A 68 -0.96 1.72 12.05
C LEU A 68 -1.28 3.20 12.28
N GLU A 69 -1.16 3.69 13.52
CA GLU A 69 -1.64 5.04 13.92
C GLU A 69 -0.51 5.87 14.54
N MET A 70 0.72 5.63 14.08
CA MET A 70 1.93 6.27 14.61
C MET A 70 2.08 7.75 14.20
N ASN A 71 2.74 8.53 15.06
CA ASN A 71 3.17 9.90 14.74
C ASN A 71 4.69 9.93 14.65
N ALA A 72 5.22 9.97 13.43
CA ALA A 72 6.65 9.81 13.15
C ALA A 72 7.06 10.49 11.84
N VAL A 73 8.36 10.61 11.59
CA VAL A 73 8.86 11.02 10.26
C VAL A 73 9.14 9.77 9.44
N ALA A 74 8.46 9.64 8.31
CA ALA A 74 8.74 8.62 7.32
C ALA A 74 9.73 9.14 6.27
N THR A 75 10.74 8.33 5.95
CA THR A 75 11.67 8.57 4.83
C THR A 75 11.42 7.54 3.75
N PHE A 76 11.13 8.00 2.54
CA PHE A 76 10.95 7.17 1.35
C PHE A 76 12.17 7.37 0.46
N ARG A 77 12.84 6.28 0.12
CA ARG A 77 14.01 6.30 -0.76
C ARG A 77 13.76 5.41 -1.96
N PHE A 78 13.79 6.03 -3.13
CA PHE A 78 13.59 5.36 -4.41
C PHE A 78 14.93 4.89 -5.01
N PRO A 79 14.91 3.92 -5.93
CA PRO A 79 16.12 3.39 -6.58
C PRO A 79 17.00 4.44 -7.28
N ASP A 80 16.41 5.54 -7.74
CA ASP A 80 17.10 6.69 -8.34
C ASP A 80 17.77 7.62 -7.32
N LEU A 81 17.79 7.22 -6.04
CA LEU A 81 18.33 7.96 -4.89
C LEU A 81 17.52 9.20 -4.51
N ILE A 82 16.35 9.43 -5.10
CA ILE A 82 15.42 10.44 -4.62
C ILE A 82 14.94 10.02 -3.23
N THR A 83 15.09 10.94 -2.28
CA THR A 83 14.67 10.75 -0.89
C THR A 83 13.64 11.80 -0.54
N ILE A 84 12.51 11.35 0.00
CA ILE A 84 11.40 12.19 0.42
C ILE A 84 11.15 11.95 1.90
N GLN A 85 11.03 13.02 2.67
CA GLN A 85 10.65 12.95 4.08
C GLN A 85 9.28 13.59 4.27
N ALA A 86 8.42 12.92 5.02
CA ALA A 86 7.10 13.40 5.35
C ALA A 86 6.74 12.99 6.79
N THR A 87 5.95 13.82 7.46
CA THR A 87 5.44 13.48 8.79
C THR A 87 4.17 12.64 8.64
N LEU A 88 4.16 11.49 9.31
CA LEU A 88 2.97 10.69 9.56
C LEU A 88 2.22 11.32 10.74
N ASP A 89 0.96 11.69 10.51
CA ASP A 89 -0.01 12.06 11.54
C ASP A 89 -1.04 10.93 11.64
N TYR A 90 -1.03 10.20 12.74
CA TYR A 90 -1.77 8.94 12.91
C TYR A 90 -1.59 7.95 11.74
N GLY A 91 -0.34 7.73 11.32
CA GLY A 91 0.04 6.81 10.23
C GLY A 91 -0.20 7.37 8.83
N ARG A 92 -0.56 8.66 8.70
CA ARG A 92 -1.03 9.25 7.44
C ARG A 92 -0.20 10.45 7.01
N ILE A 93 0.11 10.52 5.73
CA ILE A 93 0.59 11.71 5.03
C ILE A 93 -0.58 12.21 4.19
N SER A 94 -1.34 13.17 4.71
CA SER A 94 -2.48 13.74 3.99
C SER A 94 -2.01 14.64 2.86
N LYS A 95 -2.64 14.53 1.69
CA LYS A 95 -2.48 15.49 0.58
C LYS A 95 -2.75 16.91 1.04
N SER A 96 -3.83 17.15 1.79
CA SER A 96 -4.28 18.50 2.17
C SER A 96 -3.22 19.34 2.90
N THR A 97 -2.28 18.70 3.60
CA THR A 97 -1.19 19.36 4.34
C THR A 97 0.17 19.19 3.67
N ASN A 98 0.26 18.41 2.59
CA ASN A 98 1.51 18.10 1.89
C ASN A 98 1.49 18.42 0.39
N GLU A 99 0.39 18.99 -0.12
CA GLU A 99 0.25 19.48 -1.50
C GLU A 99 1.26 20.62 -1.75
N GLY A 100 1.97 20.54 -2.87
CA GLY A 100 3.14 21.39 -3.15
C GLY A 100 4.38 21.06 -2.32
N GLY A 101 4.34 19.99 -1.52
CA GLY A 101 5.41 19.52 -0.65
C GLY A 101 5.80 18.07 -0.98
N ALA A 102 5.58 17.16 -0.03
CA ALA A 102 5.94 15.75 -0.19
C ALA A 102 4.97 14.96 -1.10
N TRP A 103 3.74 15.44 -1.31
CA TRP A 103 2.69 14.69 -1.99
C TRP A 103 3.05 14.33 -3.44
N GLU A 104 3.36 15.32 -4.28
CA GLU A 104 3.61 15.11 -5.71
C GLU A 104 4.89 14.29 -5.94
N PRO A 105 6.02 14.55 -5.23
CA PRO A 105 7.20 13.70 -5.32
C PRO A 105 6.92 12.24 -4.92
N LEU A 106 6.09 11.98 -3.90
CA LEU A 106 5.75 10.62 -3.49
C LEU A 106 4.97 9.90 -4.61
N LEU A 107 3.93 10.54 -5.13
CA LEU A 107 3.16 9.97 -6.25
C LEU A 107 4.03 9.74 -7.49
N ALA A 108 4.94 10.67 -7.80
CA ALA A 108 5.87 10.51 -8.91
C ALA A 108 6.80 9.31 -8.70
N GLY A 109 7.34 9.15 -7.48
CA GLY A 109 8.19 8.02 -7.14
C GLY A 109 7.46 6.68 -7.25
N PHE A 110 6.26 6.57 -6.68
CA PHE A 110 5.46 5.34 -6.76
C PHE A 110 5.04 4.97 -8.19
N ARG A 111 4.88 5.95 -9.09
CA ARG A 111 4.60 5.73 -10.51
C ARG A 111 5.82 5.36 -11.35
N SER A 112 7.02 5.65 -10.87
CA SER A 112 8.26 5.52 -11.65
C SER A 112 9.09 4.31 -11.25
N HIS A 113 8.77 3.69 -10.10
CA HIS A 113 9.59 2.66 -9.48
C HIS A 113 8.73 1.46 -9.06
N ASN A 114 9.36 0.28 -9.08
CA ASN A 114 8.74 -0.98 -8.66
C ASN A 114 9.06 -1.37 -7.20
N THR A 115 9.86 -0.55 -6.52
CA THR A 115 10.30 -0.76 -5.14
C THR A 115 10.53 0.59 -4.48
N VAL A 116 10.44 0.61 -3.15
CA VAL A 116 10.78 1.76 -2.31
C VAL A 116 11.30 1.27 -0.97
N GLU A 117 12.41 1.85 -0.51
CA GLU A 117 12.86 1.68 0.88
C GLU A 117 12.15 2.72 1.75
N ILE A 118 11.43 2.25 2.77
CA ILE A 118 10.70 3.10 3.70
C ILE A 118 11.31 2.94 5.07
N SER A 119 11.64 4.06 5.69
CA SER A 119 12.19 4.10 7.05
C SER A 119 11.29 4.92 7.95
N VAL A 120 10.90 4.35 9.08
CA VAL A 120 10.11 5.01 10.14
C VAL A 120 10.73 4.62 11.47
N ASP A 121 11.12 5.61 12.28
CA ASP A 121 11.90 5.42 13.51
C ASP A 121 13.13 4.52 13.27
N ASP A 122 13.25 3.42 14.01
CA ASP A 122 14.35 2.44 13.91
C ASP A 122 14.08 1.32 12.90
N VAL A 123 12.95 1.36 12.17
CA VAL A 123 12.57 0.34 11.20
C VAL A 123 12.83 0.86 9.79
N SER A 124 13.62 0.10 9.02
CA SER A 124 13.85 0.34 7.59
C SER A 124 13.55 -0.92 6.82
N HIS A 125 12.72 -0.81 5.77
CA HIS A 125 12.24 -1.96 5.02
C HIS A 125 11.99 -1.63 3.56
N THR A 126 12.39 -2.54 2.67
CA THR A 126 12.15 -2.40 1.23
C THR A 126 10.82 -3.04 0.86
N VAL A 127 9.89 -2.20 0.43
CA VAL A 127 8.57 -2.61 -0.03
C VAL A 127 8.59 -2.81 -1.54
N SER A 128 8.04 -3.93 -1.99
CA SER A 128 7.79 -4.17 -3.41
C SER A 128 6.47 -3.51 -3.83
N LEU A 129 6.54 -2.71 -4.88
CA LEU A 129 5.41 -1.97 -5.47
C LEU A 129 4.86 -2.70 -6.71
N GLY A 130 5.66 -3.56 -7.34
CA GLY A 130 5.29 -4.23 -8.60
C GLY A 130 5.29 -3.26 -9.78
N ASP A 131 4.48 -3.57 -10.80
CA ASP A 131 4.33 -2.67 -11.94
C ASP A 131 3.59 -1.39 -11.53
N PRO A 132 3.96 -0.21 -12.06
CA PRO A 132 3.27 1.04 -11.76
C PRO A 132 1.76 0.98 -12.04
N MET A 133 0.98 1.48 -11.09
CA MET A 133 -0.48 1.52 -11.18
C MET A 133 -0.99 2.92 -11.60
N PRO A 134 -2.11 2.99 -12.33
CA PRO A 134 -2.74 4.25 -12.70
C PRO A 134 -3.53 4.83 -11.52
N PHE A 135 -2.83 5.39 -10.52
CA PHE A 135 -3.49 6.02 -9.36
C PHE A 135 -4.46 7.12 -9.77
N SER A 136 -5.68 7.09 -9.24
CA SER A 136 -6.73 8.05 -9.58
C SER A 136 -6.54 9.45 -9.00
N CYS A 137 -5.63 9.62 -8.02
CA CYS A 137 -5.30 10.91 -7.44
C CYS A 137 -4.09 11.58 -8.12
N THR A 138 -4.14 12.91 -8.21
CA THR A 138 -3.09 13.75 -8.81
C THR A 138 -2.24 14.45 -7.76
#